data_AF-A0A016TUS4-F1
#
_entry.id   AF-A0A016TUS4-F1
#
_cell.length_a   1.000
_cell.length_b   1.000
_cell.length_c   1.000
_cell.angle_alpha   90.00
_cell.angle_beta   90.00
_cell.angle_gamma   90.00
#
_symmetry.space_group_name_H-M   'P 1'
#
loop_
_entity.id
_entity.type
_entity.pdbx_description
1 polymer ?
#
loop_
_entity_poly.entity_id
_entity_poly.type
_entity_poly.pdbx_seq_one_letter_code
_entity_poly.pdbx_strand_id
1 'polypeptide(L)'
;MLGRSDLQEARPPPVIKKRRLPRDKRPRLKTLVRVGSLNTGTLTGKTREITDFMARRRIHVLCMQETRWKGSKAREIGDGIKLFYHGIEAKTNGVAIAVSEPRR
;
A
#
# COMPACT_ATOMS: atom_id res chain seq x y z
N MET A 1 76.04 -13.64 -3.23
CA MET A 1 75.34 -14.08 -4.46
C MET A 1 73.87 -14.24 -4.12
N LEU A 2 73.00 -13.66 -4.97
CA LEU A 2 71.60 -14.05 -5.34
C LEU A 2 70.82 -14.95 -4.36
N GLY A 3 69.56 -14.70 -4.00
CA GLY A 3 68.54 -13.99 -4.74
C GLY A 3 67.22 -13.89 -3.97
N ARG A 4 66.30 -13.14 -4.58
CA ARG A 4 64.95 -12.82 -4.11
C ARG A 4 64.12 -14.10 -3.93
N SER A 5 63.45 -14.26 -2.80
CA SER A 5 62.35 -15.21 -2.66
C SER A 5 61.04 -14.45 -2.67
N ASP A 6 60.49 -14.28 -3.87
CA ASP A 6 59.13 -13.81 -4.10
C ASP A 6 58.14 -14.83 -3.51
N LEU A 7 57.46 -14.47 -2.44
CA LEU A 7 56.24 -15.15 -2.00
C LEU A 7 55.12 -14.79 -3.00
N GLN A 8 55.09 -15.47 -4.15
CA GLN A 8 53.91 -15.51 -5.00
C GLN A 8 53.12 -16.78 -4.66
N GLU A 9 52.21 -16.64 -3.71
CA GLU A 9 51.15 -17.63 -3.50
C GLU A 9 50.30 -17.69 -4.78
N ALA A 10 50.25 -18.86 -5.40
CA ALA A 10 49.54 -19.04 -6.66
C ALA A 10 48.05 -18.73 -6.48
N ARG A 11 47.52 -17.83 -7.30
CA ARG A 11 46.10 -17.46 -7.29
C ARG A 11 45.26 -18.71 -7.65
N PRO A 12 44.26 -19.11 -6.83
CA PRO A 12 43.48 -20.30 -7.13
C PRO A 12 42.70 -20.13 -8.45
N PRO A 13 42.47 -21.23 -9.19
CA PRO A 13 41.78 -21.17 -10.47
C PRO A 13 40.35 -20.65 -10.29
N PRO A 14 39.79 -19.96 -11.30
CA PRO A 14 38.44 -19.42 -11.21
C PRO A 14 37.43 -20.56 -11.01
N VAL A 15 36.63 -20.44 -9.94
CA VAL A 15 35.55 -21.37 -9.65
C VAL A 15 34.57 -21.35 -10.82
N ILE A 16 34.49 -22.47 -11.55
CA ILE A 16 33.48 -22.66 -12.60
C ILE A 16 32.13 -22.68 -11.92
N LYS A 17 31.37 -21.58 -12.05
CA LYS A 17 29.99 -21.49 -11.57
C LYS A 17 29.14 -22.49 -12.35
N LYS A 18 28.93 -23.67 -11.77
CA LYS A 18 27.96 -24.64 -12.29
C LYS A 18 26.62 -23.92 -12.50
N ARG A 19 25.99 -24.24 -13.63
CA ARG A 19 24.81 -23.59 -14.22
C ARG A 19 23.83 -23.14 -13.14
N ARG A 20 23.44 -21.87 -13.20
CA ARG A 20 22.41 -21.28 -12.33
C ARG A 20 21.19 -22.19 -12.35
N LEU A 21 20.71 -22.60 -11.17
CA LEU A 21 19.41 -23.24 -11.01
C LEU A 21 18.36 -22.39 -11.76
N PRO A 22 17.37 -23.00 -12.44
CA PRO A 22 16.27 -22.25 -13.01
C PRO A 22 15.74 -21.32 -11.93
N ARG A 23 15.77 -20.01 -12.18
CA ARG A 23 15.01 -19.09 -11.34
C ARG A 23 13.58 -19.51 -11.53
N ASP A 24 13.07 -20.28 -10.58
CA ASP A 24 11.65 -20.48 -10.42
C ASP A 24 11.05 -19.09 -10.45
N LYS A 25 10.24 -18.80 -11.49
CA LYS A 25 9.70 -17.47 -11.70
C LYS A 25 8.93 -17.16 -10.44
N ARG A 26 9.48 -16.29 -9.57
CA ARG A 26 8.77 -15.80 -8.38
C ARG A 26 7.36 -15.46 -8.85
N PRO A 27 6.30 -16.04 -8.25
CA PRO A 27 4.93 -15.72 -8.63
C PRO A 27 4.83 -14.21 -8.69
N ARG A 28 4.36 -13.66 -9.82
CA ARG A 28 4.17 -12.22 -9.98
C ARG A 28 3.47 -11.72 -8.72
N LEU A 29 4.07 -10.75 -8.03
CA LEU A 29 3.52 -10.21 -6.79
C LEU A 29 2.03 -9.94 -7.01
N LYS A 30 1.18 -10.63 -6.23
CA LYS A 30 -0.26 -10.32 -6.15
C LYS A 30 -0.38 -8.82 -5.90
N THR A 31 -1.25 -8.13 -6.64
CA THR A 31 -1.47 -6.68 -6.50
C THR A 31 -1.58 -6.33 -5.01
N LEU A 32 -0.65 -5.52 -4.51
CA LEU A 32 -0.60 -5.16 -3.10
C LEU A 32 -1.70 -4.13 -2.81
N VAL A 33 -2.75 -4.56 -2.09
CA VAL A 33 -3.81 -3.65 -1.63
C VAL A 33 -3.35 -2.97 -0.34
N ARG A 34 -3.37 -1.64 -0.33
CA ARG A 34 -3.08 -0.83 0.86
C ARG A 34 -4.38 -0.41 1.54
N VAL A 35 -4.53 -0.79 2.81
CA VAL A 35 -5.71 -0.49 3.63
C VAL A 35 -5.31 0.44 4.77
N GLY A 36 -6.18 1.38 5.14
CA GLY A 36 -6.00 2.26 6.29
C GLY A 36 -7.27 2.39 7.13
N SER A 37 -7.12 2.89 8.36
CA SER A 37 -8.22 3.31 9.22
C SER A 37 -7.97 4.73 9.72
N LEU A 38 -9.02 5.53 9.87
CA LEU A 38 -8.94 6.91 10.33
C LEU A 38 -10.18 7.29 11.15
N ASN A 39 -9.98 7.84 12.33
CA ASN A 39 -11.05 8.58 13.00
C ASN A 39 -11.07 10.01 12.44
N THR A 40 -12.16 10.40 11.78
CA THR A 40 -12.29 11.72 11.13
C THR A 40 -12.90 12.80 12.03
N GLY A 41 -13.54 12.39 13.14
CA GLY A 41 -14.36 13.23 14.02
C GLY A 41 -15.65 13.76 13.38
N THR A 42 -15.67 13.96 12.06
CA THR A 42 -16.85 14.24 11.23
C THR A 42 -16.45 14.10 9.75
N LEU A 43 -17.35 13.57 8.91
CA LEU A 43 -17.17 13.56 7.45
C LEU A 43 -17.79 14.78 6.76
N THR A 44 -18.58 15.58 7.48
CA THR A 44 -19.22 16.77 6.91
C THR A 44 -18.17 17.77 6.46
N GLY A 45 -18.18 18.12 5.17
CA GLY A 45 -17.21 19.01 4.55
C GLY A 45 -15.84 18.39 4.25
N LYS A 46 -15.58 17.13 4.65
CA LYS A 46 -14.24 16.52 4.57
C LYS A 46 -14.00 15.58 3.40
N THR A 47 -14.98 15.40 2.52
CA THR A 47 -14.90 14.39 1.45
C THR A 47 -13.70 14.61 0.52
N ARG A 48 -13.38 15.87 0.17
CA ARG A 48 -12.20 16.19 -0.66
C ARG A 48 -10.88 15.88 0.05
N GLU A 49 -10.78 16.20 1.33
CA GLU A 49 -9.60 15.92 2.15
C GLU A 49 -9.33 14.42 2.24
N ILE A 50 -10.39 13.60 2.31
CA ILE A 50 -10.31 12.15 2.26
C ILE A 50 -9.81 11.65 0.92
N THR A 51 -10.35 12.17 -0.19
CA THR A 51 -9.89 11.83 -1.54
C THR A 51 -8.40 12.16 -1.71
N ASP A 52 -7.97 13.37 -1.32
CA ASP A 52 -6.57 13.79 -1.37
C ASP A 52 -5.67 12.98 -0.44
N PHE A 53 -6.15 12.60 0.75
CA PHE A 53 -5.43 11.75 1.69
C PHE A 53 -5.19 10.36 1.13
N MET A 54 -6.23 9.73 0.58
CA MET A 54 -6.14 8.40 -0.05
C MET A 54 -5.17 8.43 -1.24
N ALA A 55 -5.25 9.47 -2.09
CA ALA A 55 -4.35 9.64 -3.22
C ALA A 55 -2.88 9.79 -2.79
N ARG A 56 -2.59 10.70 -1.84
CA ARG A 56 -1.22 10.96 -1.35
C ARG A 56 -0.60 9.73 -0.67
N ARG A 57 -1.41 8.95 0.07
CA ARG A 57 -0.93 7.75 0.78
C ARG A 57 -1.05 6.47 -0.03
N ARG A 58 -1.57 6.53 -1.27
CA ARG A 58 -1.83 5.38 -2.15
C ARG A 58 -2.68 4.30 -1.45
N ILE A 59 -3.68 4.74 -0.69
CA ILE A 59 -4.62 3.88 0.03
C ILE A 59 -5.73 3.45 -0.93
N HIS A 60 -5.99 2.15 -0.99
CA HIS A 60 -7.02 1.56 -1.83
C HIS A 60 -8.35 1.45 -1.08
N VAL A 61 -8.30 1.13 0.22
CA VAL A 61 -9.47 1.04 1.11
C VAL A 61 -9.19 1.81 2.39
N LEU A 62 -10.04 2.78 2.71
CA LEU A 62 -9.97 3.56 3.95
C LEU A 62 -11.23 3.33 4.78
N CYS A 63 -11.07 2.77 5.97
CA CYS A 63 -12.13 2.67 6.97
C CYS A 63 -12.15 3.94 7.82
N MET A 64 -13.32 4.48 8.12
CA MET A 64 -13.48 5.73 8.85
C MET A 64 -14.48 5.59 9.99
N GLN A 65 -14.18 6.22 11.12
CA GLN A 65 -14.97 6.23 12.35
C GLN A 65 -15.34 7.67 12.73
N GLU A 66 -16.36 7.82 13.58
CA GLU A 66 -16.91 9.11 13.99
C GLU A 66 -17.31 9.98 12.81
N THR A 67 -17.95 9.38 11.81
CA THR A 67 -18.34 10.10 10.59
C THR A 67 -19.43 11.13 10.86
N ARG A 68 -20.22 10.94 11.93
CA ARG A 68 -21.37 11.79 12.30
C ARG A 68 -22.39 11.92 11.17
N TRP A 69 -22.48 10.91 10.32
CA TRP A 69 -23.46 10.84 9.23
C TRP A 69 -24.56 9.85 9.57
N LYS A 70 -25.82 10.25 9.37
CA LYS A 70 -27.00 9.39 9.58
C LYS A 70 -27.40 8.68 8.29
N GLY A 71 -27.85 7.44 8.43
CA GLY A 71 -28.39 6.59 7.38
C GLY A 71 -27.37 5.58 6.85
N SER A 72 -27.83 4.77 5.90
CA SER A 72 -27.03 3.76 5.19
C SER A 72 -27.07 4.08 3.70
N LYS A 73 -26.01 4.65 3.12
CA LYS A 73 -25.97 4.93 1.67
C LYS A 73 -24.57 4.73 1.09
N ALA A 74 -24.52 4.61 -0.23
CA ALA A 74 -23.31 4.68 -1.03
C ALA A 74 -23.32 5.96 -1.87
N ARG A 75 -22.17 6.61 -2.07
CA ARG A 75 -22.01 7.76 -2.98
C ARG A 75 -20.57 7.85 -3.50
N GLU A 76 -20.38 8.46 -4.67
CA GLU A 76 -19.05 8.85 -5.15
C GLU A 76 -18.62 10.16 -4.49
N ILE A 77 -17.36 10.27 -4.08
CA ILE A 77 -16.81 11.47 -3.40
C ILE A 77 -15.70 12.18 -4.19
N GLY A 78 -15.45 11.74 -5.43
CA GLY A 78 -14.41 12.26 -6.33
C GLY A 78 -13.36 11.20 -6.69
N ASP A 79 -12.68 11.40 -7.81
CA ASP A 79 -11.59 10.55 -8.32
C ASP A 79 -11.95 9.06 -8.42
N GLY A 80 -13.21 8.74 -8.73
CA GLY A 80 -13.70 7.35 -8.79
C GLY A 80 -13.78 6.66 -7.42
N ILE A 81 -13.65 7.40 -6.31
CA ILE A 81 -13.74 6.83 -4.96
C ILE A 81 -15.19 6.68 -4.55
N LYS A 82 -15.57 5.43 -4.26
CA LYS A 82 -16.89 5.07 -3.74
C LYS A 82 -16.86 5.04 -2.22
N LEU A 83 -17.70 5.85 -1.59
CA LEU A 83 -17.89 5.93 -0.15
C LEU A 83 -19.20 5.25 0.26
N PHE A 84 -19.10 4.26 1.13
CA PHE A 84 -20.22 3.60 1.80
C PHE A 84 -20.23 4.07 3.25
N TYR A 85 -21.38 4.49 3.77
CA TYR A 85 -21.48 4.89 5.17
C TYR A 85 -22.71 4.29 5.83
N HIS A 86 -22.58 4.08 7.14
CA HIS A 86 -23.65 3.68 8.03
C HIS A 86 -23.57 4.48 9.32
N GLY A 87 -24.70 5.03 9.77
CA GLY A 87 -24.82 5.63 11.09
C GLY A 87 -26.28 5.80 11.49
N ILE A 88 -26.54 5.77 12.80
CA ILE A 88 -27.90 5.83 13.35
C ILE A 88 -28.25 7.29 13.67
N GLU A 89 -27.31 8.04 14.26
CA GLU A 89 -27.48 9.42 14.70
C GLU A 89 -26.36 10.31 14.19
N ALA A 90 -26.72 11.44 13.56
CA ALA A 90 -25.76 12.34 12.92
C ALA A 90 -24.84 13.11 13.89
N LYS A 91 -24.91 12.90 15.20
CA LYS A 91 -24.11 13.66 16.17
C LYS A 91 -23.14 12.80 17.00
N THR A 92 -23.39 11.51 17.12
CA THR A 92 -22.75 10.67 18.14
C THR A 92 -21.97 9.51 17.53
N ASN A 93 -22.33 9.04 16.34
CA ASN A 93 -21.77 7.81 15.78
C ASN A 93 -21.65 7.86 14.25
N GLY A 94 -21.18 6.74 13.70
CA GLY A 94 -21.14 6.51 12.26
C GLY A 94 -19.78 6.00 11.81
N VAL A 95 -19.84 5.10 10.84
CA VAL A 95 -18.68 4.51 10.16
C VAL A 95 -18.82 4.68 8.66
N ALA A 96 -17.70 4.67 7.95
CA ALA A 96 -17.69 4.64 6.50
C ALA A 96 -16.49 3.88 5.94
N ILE A 97 -16.61 3.42 4.71
CA ILE A 97 -15.55 2.77 3.95
C ILE A 97 -15.46 3.46 2.60
N ALA A 98 -14.29 3.98 2.28
CA ALA A 98 -13.96 4.54 0.98
C ALA A 98 -13.10 3.55 0.20
N VAL A 99 -13.46 3.28 -1.06
CA VAL A 99 -12.76 2.34 -1.95
C VAL A 99 -12.37 3.09 -3.22
N SER A 100 -11.07 3.12 -3.53
CA SER A 100 -10.58 3.66 -4.80
C SER A 100 -10.57 2.58 -5.87
N GLU A 101 -10.71 2.98 -7.13
CA GLU A 101 -10.45 2.08 -8.23
C GLU A 101 -8.97 1.63 -8.26
N PRO A 102 -8.68 0.43 -8.78
CA PRO A 102 -7.31 0.02 -9.07
C PRO A 102 -6.67 1.04 -10.01
N ARG A 103 -5.50 1.57 -9.63
CA ARG A 103 -4.71 2.37 -10.55
C ARG A 103 -4.22 1.45 -11.68
N ARG A 104 -4.61 1.76 -12.92
CA ARG A 104 -4.08 1.10 -14.13
C ARG A 104 -2.59 1.40 -14.28
#